data_AF-A0A397VZ11-F1
#
_entry.id   AF-A0A397VZ11-F1
#
_cell.length_a   1.000
_cell.length_b   1.000
_cell.length_c   1.000
_cell.angle_alpha   90.00
_cell.angle_beta   90.00
_cell.angle_gamma   90.00
#
_symmetry.space_group_name_H-M   'P 1'
#
loop_
_entity.id
_entity.type
_entity.pdbx_description
1 polymer ?
#
loop_
_entity_poly.entity_id
_entity_poly.type
_entity_poly.pdbx_seq_one_letter_code
_entity_poly.pdbx_strand_id
1 'polypeptide(L)'
;YAANVSELGVTPKELEDKLSEILEIASIWNAVILIDKVDIFLEQRSKNDVNRNALAGIFLRLLEYHQGILFLTTNCVESFDKAFHSRISIILKYDDLDELSRAQVWRTFIDR
;
A
#
# COMPACT_ATOMS: atom_id res chain seq x y z
N TYR A 1 -2.88 -12.41 4.00
CA TYR A 1 -4.12 -11.68 4.35
C TYR A 1 -4.19 -10.43 3.48
N ALA A 2 -5.35 -10.08 2.93
CA ALA A 2 -5.53 -8.88 2.12
C ALA A 2 -6.40 -7.89 2.91
N ALA A 3 -5.90 -6.69 3.16
CA ALA A 3 -6.60 -5.63 3.87
C ALA A 3 -6.87 -4.48 2.90
N ASN A 4 -8.08 -3.92 2.92
CA ASN A 4 -8.37 -2.68 2.21
C ASN A 4 -8.11 -1.48 3.11
N VAL A 5 -7.60 -0.37 2.57
CA VAL A 5 -7.45 0.88 3.32
C VAL A 5 -8.76 1.38 3.95
N SER A 6 -9.92 1.11 3.32
CA SER A 6 -11.21 1.45 3.91
C SER A 6 -11.50 0.74 5.24
N GLU A 7 -10.90 -0.43 5.47
CA GLU A 7 -11.07 -1.22 6.69
C GLU A 7 -10.18 -0.73 7.83
N LEU A 8 -9.07 -0.05 7.51
CA LEU A 8 -8.08 0.45 8.46
C LEU A 8 -8.55 1.67 9.27
N GLY A 9 -9.60 2.36 8.81
CA GLY A 9 -10.16 3.54 9.48
C GLY A 9 -9.57 4.86 8.97
N VAL A 10 -10.23 5.96 9.35
CA VAL A 10 -9.91 7.32 8.86
C VAL A 10 -9.29 8.21 9.93
N THR A 11 -9.25 7.74 11.18
CA THR A 11 -8.60 8.46 12.28
C THR A 11 -7.24 7.86 12.60
N PRO A 12 -6.26 8.67 13.05
CA PRO A 12 -4.92 8.21 13.41
C PRO A 12 -4.93 7.03 14.40
N LYS A 13 -5.81 7.08 15.40
CA LYS A 13 -5.92 6.06 16.44
C LYS A 13 -6.47 4.74 15.91
N GLU A 14 -7.57 4.79 15.16
CA GLU A 14 -8.16 3.58 14.58
C GLU A 14 -7.19 2.88 13.62
N LEU A 15 -6.47 3.67 12.81
CA LEU A 15 -5.43 3.14 11.93
C LEU A 15 -4.33 2.44 12.72
N GLU A 16 -3.82 3.09 13.78
CA GLU A 16 -2.75 2.53 14.60
C GLU A 16 -3.18 1.22 15.26
N ASP A 17 -4.35 1.20 15.89
CA ASP A 17 -4.87 0.02 16.60
C ASP A 17 -5.08 -1.16 15.62
N LYS A 18 -5.80 -0.92 14.52
CA LYS A 18 -6.14 -1.99 13.55
C LYS A 18 -4.94 -2.49 12.77
N LEU A 19 -4.11 -1.57 12.27
CA LEU A 19 -2.96 -1.98 11.46
C LEU A 19 -1.93 -2.71 12.33
N SER A 20 -1.72 -2.28 13.58
CA SER A 20 -0.83 -3.00 14.51
C SER A 20 -1.31 -4.43 14.76
N GLU A 21 -2.62 -4.61 15.00
CA GLU A 21 -3.22 -5.94 15.20
C GLU A 21 -3.02 -6.84 13.97
N ILE A 22 -3.30 -6.33 12.77
CA ILE A 22 -3.13 -7.08 11.52
C ILE A 22 -1.66 -7.47 11.31
N LEU A 23 -0.73 -6.54 11.52
CA LEU A 23 0.70 -6.77 11.36
C LEU A 23 1.23 -7.79 12.38
N GLU A 24 0.74 -7.75 13.62
CA GLU A 24 1.10 -8.69 14.69
C GLU A 24 0.61 -10.11 14.36
N ILE A 25 -0.67 -10.26 14.01
CA ILE A 25 -1.26 -11.55 13.64
C ILE A 25 -0.49 -12.15 12.44
N ALA A 26 -0.23 -11.34 11.41
CA ALA A 26 0.50 -11.78 10.24
C ALA A 26 1.95 -12.19 10.57
N SER A 27 2.60 -11.49 11.51
CA SER A 27 3.94 -11.85 11.99
C SER A 27 3.93 -13.21 12.70
N ILE A 28 2.98 -13.43 13.61
CA ILE A 28 2.81 -14.71 14.33
C ILE A 28 2.60 -15.86 13.34
N TRP A 29 1.85 -15.62 12.27
CA TRP A 29 1.49 -16.64 11.28
C TRP A 29 2.51 -16.76 10.14
N ASN A 30 3.57 -15.95 10.15
CA ASN A 30 4.53 -15.80 9.06
C ASN A 30 3.84 -15.61 7.69
N ALA A 31 2.77 -14.82 7.69
CA ALA A 31 1.90 -14.62 6.55
C ALA A 31 2.33 -13.41 5.71
N VAL A 32 2.10 -13.49 4.40
CA VAL A 32 2.24 -12.35 3.49
C VAL A 32 1.02 -11.43 3.63
N ILE A 33 1.28 -10.13 3.72
CA ILE A 33 0.24 -9.10 3.79
C ILE A 33 0.16 -8.36 2.46
N LEU A 34 -1.06 -8.13 1.99
CA LEU A 34 -1.35 -7.24 0.87
C LEU A 34 -2.23 -6.10 1.39
N ILE A 35 -1.80 -4.85 1.24
CA ILE A 35 -2.62 -3.67 1.53
C ILE A 35 -2.99 -3.01 0.21
N ASP A 36 -4.28 -3.01 -0.09
CA ASP A 36 -4.80 -2.51 -1.36
C ASP A 36 -5.23 -1.03 -1.28
N LYS A 37 -4.87 -0.24 -2.29
CA LYS A 37 -5.23 1.18 -2.46
C LYS A 37 -4.72 2.09 -1.34
N VAL A 38 -3.42 2.04 -1.10
CA VAL A 38 -2.74 2.90 -0.11
C VAL A 38 -2.55 4.36 -0.55
N ASP A 39 -3.30 4.80 -1.56
CA ASP A 39 -3.22 6.14 -2.16
C ASP A 39 -3.32 7.26 -1.10
N ILE A 40 -4.25 7.13 -0.14
CA ILE A 40 -4.48 8.12 0.94
C ILE A 40 -3.24 8.28 1.84
N PHE A 41 -2.43 7.24 2.00
CA PHE A 41 -1.24 7.27 2.84
C PHE A 41 0.02 7.68 2.08
N LEU A 42 0.03 7.49 0.75
CA LEU A 42 1.18 7.74 -0.12
C LEU A 42 1.21 9.15 -0.73
N GLU A 43 0.07 9.84 -0.74
CA GLU A 43 -0.05 11.19 -1.29
C GLU A 43 0.88 12.17 -0.57
N GLN A 44 1.47 13.10 -1.34
CA GLN A 44 2.45 14.05 -0.84
C GLN A 44 1.90 14.87 0.32
N ARG A 45 2.69 14.97 1.39
CA ARG A 45 2.32 15.76 2.58
C ARG A 45 1.98 17.20 2.21
N SER A 46 0.79 17.64 2.62
CA SER A 46 0.34 19.02 2.45
C SER A 46 0.48 19.78 3.76
N LYS A 47 0.93 21.05 3.72
CA LYS A 47 1.00 21.91 4.92
C LYS A 47 -0.38 22.16 5.55
N ASN A 48 -1.44 21.99 4.77
CA ASN A 48 -2.81 22.31 5.19
C ASN A 48 -3.57 21.11 5.74
N ASP A 49 -3.03 19.89 5.66
CA ASP A 49 -3.73 18.67 6.09
C ASP A 49 -2.92 17.89 7.14
N VAL A 50 -3.07 18.34 8.40
CA VAL A 50 -2.39 17.75 9.56
C VAL A 50 -2.84 16.30 9.80
N ASN A 51 -4.12 15.99 9.56
CA ASN A 51 -4.66 14.66 9.79
C ASN A 51 -4.09 13.64 8.81
N ARG A 52 -4.04 13.96 7.51
CA ARG A 52 -3.40 13.08 6.52
C ARG A 52 -1.92 12.88 6.79
N ASN A 53 -1.20 13.95 7.14
CA ASN A 53 0.22 13.83 7.49
C ASN A 53 0.45 12.93 8.70
N ALA A 54 -0.45 12.98 9.70
CA ALA A 54 -0.40 12.08 10.85
C ALA A 54 -0.66 10.62 10.44
N LEU A 55 -1.67 10.36 9.61
CA LEU A 55 -1.97 9.02 9.08
C LEU A 55 -0.78 8.44 8.30
N ALA A 56 -0.20 9.22 7.38
CA ALA A 56 0.98 8.81 6.61
C ALA A 56 2.19 8.52 7.52
N GLY A 57 2.40 9.34 8.56
CA GLY A 57 3.46 9.15 9.53
C GLY A 57 3.31 7.87 10.37
N ILE A 58 2.10 7.60 10.86
CA ILE A 58 1.78 6.37 11.61
C ILE A 58 1.96 5.16 10.70
N PHE A 59 1.45 5.23 9.47
CA PHE A 59 1.55 4.15 8.49
C PHE A 59 3.02 3.79 8.22
N LEU A 60 3.85 4.77 7.86
CA LEU A 60 5.30 4.56 7.64
C LEU A 60 6.00 3.92 8.84
N ARG A 61 5.70 4.43 10.04
CA ARG A 61 6.28 3.89 11.29
C ARG A 61 5.89 2.43 11.49
N LEU A 62 4.63 2.05 11.25
CA LEU A 62 4.18 0.67 11.39
C LEU A 62 4.81 -0.25 10.33
N LEU A 63 5.05 0.24 9.11
CA LEU A 63 5.77 -0.52 8.09
C LEU A 63 7.21 -0.81 8.49
N GLU A 64 7.89 0.13 9.17
CA GLU A 64 9.27 -0.06 9.66
C GLU A 64 9.37 -1.17 10.71
N TYR A 65 8.34 -1.34 11.54
CA TYR A 65 8.34 -2.36 12.60
C TYR A 65 7.96 -3.75 12.11
N HIS A 66 7.36 -3.88 10.93
CA HIS A 66 6.96 -5.17 10.41
C HIS A 66 8.14 -5.97 9.86
N GLN A 67 8.35 -7.19 10.37
CA GLN A 67 9.45 -8.08 9.98
C GLN A 67 9.08 -9.11 8.90
N GLY A 68 7.90 -8.98 8.28
CA GLY A 68 7.40 -9.90 7.25
C GLY A 68 7.38 -9.32 5.83
N ILE A 69 6.77 -10.06 4.90
CA ILE A 69 6.61 -9.63 3.50
C ILE A 69 5.30 -8.85 3.36
N LEU A 70 5.43 -7.61 2.91
CA LEU A 70 4.32 -6.70 2.66
C LEU A 70 4.28 -6.30 1.18
N PHE A 71 3.11 -6.47 0.57
CA PHE A 71 2.77 -5.91 -0.73
C PHE A 71 1.83 -4.72 -0.55
N LEU A 72 2.11 -3.66 -1.28
CA LEU A 72 1.30 -2.45 -1.33
C LEU A 72 0.87 -2.23 -2.78
N THR A 73 -0.41 -1.90 -2.98
CA THR A 73 -0.88 -1.44 -4.29
C THR A 73 -1.36 0.00 -4.19
N THR A 74 -1.12 0.76 -5.24
CA THR A 74 -1.47 2.17 -5.34
C THR A 74 -1.70 2.52 -6.79
N ASN A 75 -2.64 3.42 -7.03
CA ASN A 75 -2.85 4.02 -8.36
C ASN A 75 -2.17 5.40 -8.45
N CYS A 76 -1.65 5.91 -7.32
CA CYS A 76 -1.04 7.22 -7.24
C CYS A 76 0.47 7.18 -7.56
N VAL A 77 0.79 7.29 -8.84
CA VAL A 77 2.17 7.25 -9.35
C VAL A 77 2.88 8.61 -9.24
N GLU A 78 2.14 9.72 -9.22
CA GLU A 78 2.71 11.07 -9.39
C GLU A 78 3.04 11.82 -8.10
N SER A 79 2.40 11.51 -6.96
CA SER A 79 2.54 12.29 -5.71
C SER A 79 3.16 11.49 -4.56
N PHE A 80 4.09 10.58 -4.86
CA PHE A 80 4.75 9.76 -3.86
C PHE A 80 5.63 10.61 -2.92
N ASP A 81 5.38 10.55 -1.60
CA ASP A 81 6.28 11.18 -0.63
C ASP A 81 7.65 10.47 -0.64
N LYS A 82 8.73 11.25 -0.76
CA LYS A 82 10.11 10.78 -0.79
C LYS A 82 10.48 9.90 0.41
N ALA A 83 9.81 10.08 1.55
CA ALA A 83 10.01 9.24 2.74
C ALA A 83 9.72 7.75 2.46
N PHE A 84 8.76 7.42 1.60
CA PHE A 84 8.40 6.05 1.28
C PHE A 84 9.48 5.30 0.49
N HIS A 85 10.24 5.97 -0.37
CA HIS A 85 11.32 5.33 -1.11
C HIS A 85 12.38 4.70 -0.20
N SER A 86 12.57 5.24 1.01
CA SER A 86 13.52 4.69 1.97
C SER A 86 13.03 3.42 2.67
N ARG A 87 11.72 3.12 2.61
CA ARG A 87 11.06 2.02 3.32
C ARG A 87 10.53 0.92 2.42
N ILE A 88 10.56 1.14 1.10
CA ILE A 88 10.11 0.15 0.12
C ILE A 88 11.33 -0.49 -0.55
N SER A 89 11.44 -1.81 -0.42
CA SER A 89 12.56 -2.56 -1.00
C SER A 89 12.48 -2.64 -2.53
N ILE A 90 11.27 -2.80 -3.08
CA ILE A 90 11.03 -2.97 -4.51
C ILE A 90 9.80 -2.17 -4.91
N ILE A 91 9.93 -1.36 -5.97
CA ILE A 91 8.81 -0.64 -6.59
C ILE A 91 8.59 -1.25 -7.96
N LEU A 92 7.39 -1.80 -8.18
CA LEU A 92 6.97 -2.32 -9.48
C LEU A 92 6.03 -1.31 -10.12
N LYS A 93 6.51 -0.66 -11.19
CA LYS A 93 5.68 0.24 -11.99
C LYS A 93 4.98 -0.56 -13.07
N TYR A 94 3.67 -0.42 -13.17
CA TYR A 94 2.88 -0.97 -14.26
C TYR A 94 2.64 0.15 -15.28
N ASP A 95 3.42 0.13 -16.36
CA ASP A 95 3.22 1.03 -17.49
C ASP A 95 2.06 0.55 -18.38
N ASP A 96 1.58 1.43 -19.25
CA ASP A 96 0.55 1.07 -20.23
C ASP A 96 1.00 -0.11 -21.08
N LEU A 97 0.09 -1.07 -21.30
CA LEU A 97 0.35 -2.26 -22.09
C LEU A 97 0.64 -1.87 -23.55
N ASP A 98 1.74 -2.38 -24.11
CA ASP A 98 2.03 -2.27 -25.53
C ASP A 98 1.09 -3.13 -26.38
N GLU A 99 1.16 -2.99 -27.72
CA GLU A 99 0.26 -3.71 -28.62
C GLU A 99 0.36 -5.23 -28.47
N LEU A 100 1.57 -5.75 -28.28
CA LEU A 100 1.83 -7.18 -28.11
C LEU A 100 1.27 -7.70 -26.79
N SER A 101 1.49 -6.99 -25.69
CA SER A 101 0.98 -7.33 -24.36
C SER A 101 -0.55 -7.28 -24.35
N ARG A 102 -1.16 -6.26 -24.97
CA ARG A 102 -2.62 -6.20 -25.13
C ARG A 102 -3.15 -7.39 -25.92
N ALA A 103 -2.51 -7.74 -27.05
CA ALA A 103 -2.92 -8.89 -27.84
C ALA A 103 -2.83 -10.21 -27.05
N GLN A 104 -1.80 -10.37 -26.21
CA GLN A 104 -1.64 -11.52 -25.33
C GLN A 104 -2.73 -11.57 -24.25
N VAL A 105 -3.04 -10.43 -23.62
CA VAL A 105 -4.14 -10.33 -22.65
C VAL A 105 -5.46 -10.73 -23.32
N TRP A 106 -5.79 -10.16 -24.48
CA TRP A 106 -7.00 -10.51 -25.23
C TRP A 106 -7.10 -11.99 -25.58
N ARG A 107 -6.00 -12.60 -26.08
CA ARG A 107 -5.97 -14.05 -26.34
C ARG A 107 -6.26 -14.85 -25.08
N THR A 108 -5.64 -14.49 -23.95
CA THR A 108 -5.86 -15.17 -22.66
C THR A 108 -7.32 -15.12 -22.20
N PHE A 109 -8.03 -14.02 -22.49
CA PHE A 109 -9.44 -13.85 -22.13
C PHE A 109 -10.40 -14.52 -23.13
N ILE A 110 -10.03 -14.62 -24.42
CA ILE A 110 -10.87 -15.23 -25.47
C ILE A 110 -10.71 -16.76 -25.52
N ASP A 111 -9.51 -17.28 -25.25
CA ASP A 111 -9.23 -18.72 -25.24
C ASP A 111 -9.76 -19.44 -23.97
N ARG A 112 -10.46 -18.72 -23.09
CA ARG A 112 -11.10 -19.22 -21.87
C ARG A 112 -12.60 -19.29 -22.01
#